data_AF-A0A832TL93-F1
#
_entry.id   AF-A0A832TL93-F1
#
_cell.length_a   1.000
_cell.length_b   1.000
_cell.length_c   1.000
_cell.angle_alpha   90.00
_cell.angle_beta   90.00
_cell.angle_gamma   90.00
#
_symmetry.space_group_name_H-M   'P 1'
#
loop_
_entity.id
_entity.type
_entity.pdbx_description
1 polymer ?
#
loop_
_entity_poly.entity_id
_entity_poly.type
_entity_poly.pdbx_seq_one_letter_code
_entity_poly.pdbx_strand_id
1 'polypeptide(L)' 'MKSTISVRKEIKELLERKKKEMEIKLDKPLTWDEFFQEVFKEENIPKLTEEEAETLKKLVLEDRKNWKVREFA' A
#
# COMPACT_ATOMS: atom_id res chain seq x y z
N MET A 1 -7.43 6.57 -13.24
CA MET A 1 -5.96 6.72 -13.25
C MET A 1 -5.35 5.43 -12.71
N LYS A 2 -4.53 4.72 -13.50
CA LYS A 2 -3.71 3.60 -13.00
C LYS A 2 -2.34 4.18 -12.67
N SER A 3 -2.06 4.42 -11.40
CA SER A 3 -0.76 4.91 -10.96
C SER A 3 0.16 3.71 -10.79
N THR A 4 1.14 3.54 -11.68
CA THR A 4 2.14 2.48 -11.54
C THR A 4 3.15 2.90 -10.47
N ILE A 5 3.10 2.23 -9.32
CA ILE A 5 4.10 2.44 -8.27
C ILE A 5 5.37 1.69 -8.69
N SER A 6 6.43 2.44 -8.98
CA SER A 6 7.73 1.85 -9.26
C SER A 6 8.42 1.51 -7.94
N VAL A 7 8.62 0.22 -7.68
CA VAL A 7 9.35 -0.28 -6.51
C VAL A 7 10.77 -0.66 -6.90
N ARG A 8 11.71 -0.59 -5.94
CA ARG A 8 13.09 -1.05 -6.13
C ARG A 8 13.09 -2.54 -6.48
N LYS A 9 14.09 -2.98 -7.26
CA LYS A 9 14.23 -4.37 -7.72
C LYS A 9 14.21 -5.38 -6.55
N GLU A 10 14.91 -5.05 -5.47
CA GLU A 10 14.98 -5.86 -4.24
C GLU A 10 13.58 -6.09 -3.63
N ILE A 11 12.75 -5.04 -3.59
CA ILE A 11 11.39 -5.11 -3.06
C ILE A 11 10.51 -5.97 -3.97
N LYS A 12 10.68 -5.85 -5.29
CA LYS A 12 9.95 -6.67 -6.26
C LYS A 12 10.28 -8.15 -6.09
N GLU A 13 11.55 -8.50 -5.94
CA GLU A 13 11.99 -9.89 -5.71
C GLU A 13 11.43 -10.45 -4.40
N LEU A 14 11.39 -9.64 -3.34
CA LEU A 14 10.80 -10.03 -2.06
C LEU A 14 9.29 -10.29 -2.20
N LEU A 15 8.57 -9.42 -2.89
CA LEU A 15 7.13 -9.58 -3.14
C LEU A 15 6.82 -10.83 -3.96
N GLU A 16 7.63 -11.12 -4.99
CA GLU A 16 7.46 -12.33 -5.82
C GLU A 16 7.69 -13.61 -5.01
N ARG A 17 8.67 -13.61 -4.10
CA ARG A 17 8.90 -14.76 -3.19
C ARG A 17 7.70 -14.97 -2.27
N LYS A 18 7.23 -13.91 -1.61
CA LYS A 18 6.05 -14.00 -0.72
C LYS A 18 4.80 -14.45 -1.46
N LYS A 19 4.61 -13.96 -2.68
CA LYS A 19 3.48 -14.37 -3.52
C LYS A 19 3.51 -15.87 -3.80
N LYS A 20 4.66 -16.41 -4.21
CA LYS A 20 4.84 -17.86 -4.43
C LYS A 20 4.60 -18.68 -3.17
N GLU A 21 5.11 -18.22 -2.02
CA GLU A 21 4.87 -18.90 -0.75
C GLU A 21 3.38 -18.97 -0.41
N MET A 22 2.62 -17.91 -0.68
CA MET A 22 1.17 -17.90 -0.48
C MET A 22 0.42 -18.77 -1.48
N GLU A 23 0.85 -18.78 -2.75
CA GLU A 23 0.27 -19.67 -3.78
C GLU A 23 0.45 -21.14 -3.39
N ILE A 24 1.60 -21.51 -2.82
CA ILE A 24 1.87 -22.86 -2.29
C ILE A 24 0.98 -23.16 -1.07
N LYS A 25 0.84 -22.20 -0.14
CA LYS A 25 0.01 -22.39 1.07
C LYS A 25 -1.48 -22.53 0.76
N LEU A 26 -1.98 -21.81 -0.25
CA LEU A 26 -3.38 -21.78 -0.64
C LEU A 26 -3.71 -22.77 -1.76
N ASP A 27 -2.71 -23.49 -2.28
CA ASP A 27 -2.79 -24.43 -3.41
C ASP A 27 -3.54 -23.84 -4.63
N LYS A 28 -3.36 -22.54 -4.87
CA LYS A 28 -4.01 -21.82 -5.98
C LYS A 28 -3.10 -20.73 -6.54
N PRO A 29 -3.12 -20.50 -7.86
CA PRO A 29 -2.48 -19.34 -8.44
C PRO A 29 -3.18 -18.06 -7.96
N LEU A 30 -2.41 -17.02 -7.66
CA LEU A 30 -2.92 -15.73 -7.21
C LEU A 30 -2.58 -14.65 -8.22
N THR A 31 -3.48 -13.72 -8.45
CA THR A 31 -3.13 -12.43 -9.08
C THR A 31 -2.42 -11.52 -8.07
N TRP A 32 -1.79 -10.44 -8.54
CA TRP A 32 -1.19 -9.47 -7.63
C TRP A 32 -2.24 -8.78 -6.74
N ASP A 33 -3.42 -8.48 -7.30
CA ASP A 33 -4.52 -7.89 -6.55
C ASP A 33 -5.01 -8.82 -5.44
N GLU A 34 -5.21 -10.10 -5.73
CA GLU A 34 -5.62 -11.09 -4.72
C GLU A 34 -4.53 -11.32 -3.67
N PHE A 35 -3.26 -11.35 -4.08
CA PHE A 35 -2.14 -11.42 -3.15
C PHE A 35 -2.16 -10.26 -2.15
N PHE A 36 -2.29 -9.03 -2.64
CA PHE A 36 -2.37 -7.87 -1.75
C PHE A 36 -3.63 -7.89 -0.89
N GLN A 37 -4.80 -8.27 -1.44
CA GLN A 37 -6.01 -8.40 -0.65
C GLN A 37 -5.89 -9.42 0.48
N GLU A 38 -5.23 -10.55 0.26
CA GLU A 38 -4.99 -11.56 1.30
C GLU A 38 -3.94 -11.08 2.32
N VAL A 39 -2.85 -10.45 1.88
CA VAL A 39 -1.83 -9.88 2.79
C VAL A 39 -2.43 -8.78 3.68
N PHE A 40 -3.27 -7.92 3.12
CA PHE A 40 -3.92 -6.83 3.86
C PHE A 40 -5.22 -7.25 4.57
N LYS A 41 -5.71 -8.48 4.37
CA LYS A 41 -6.89 -9.02 5.07
C LYS A 41 -6.60 -9.30 6.54
N GLU A 42 -5.37 -9.69 6.88
CA GLU A 42 -4.95 -9.99 8.26
C GLU A 42 -4.58 -8.75 9.06
N GLU A 43 -4.54 -7.56 8.47
CA GLU A 43 -4.43 -6.35 9.27
C GLU A 43 -5.75 -6.12 10.01
N ASN A 44 -5.70 -6.27 11.34
CA ASN A 44 -6.43 -5.41 12.25
C ASN A 44 -6.08 -3.97 11.88
N ILE A 45 -6.66 -3.45 10.79
CA ILE A 45 -6.53 -2.06 10.41
C ILE A 45 -6.99 -1.29 11.64
N PRO A 46 -6.10 -0.56 12.34
CA PRO A 46 -6.49 0.17 13.52
C PRO A 46 -7.61 1.09 13.10
N LYS A 47 -8.82 0.86 13.60
CA LYS A 47 -9.92 1.79 13.38
C LYS A 47 -9.52 3.06 14.10
N LEU A 48 -9.09 4.04 13.33
CA LEU A 48 -8.80 5.37 13.84
C LEU A 48 -10.04 5.88 14.56
N THR A 49 -9.82 6.47 15.73
CA THR A 49 -10.83 7.33 16.35
C THR A 49 -11.08 8.53 15.45
N GLU A 50 -12.22 9.20 15.65
CA GLU A 50 -12.61 10.36 14.83
C GLU A 50 -11.55 11.48 14.87
N GLU A 51 -10.93 11.69 16.04
CA GLU A 51 -9.85 12.65 16.27
C GLU A 51 -8.57 12.30 15.49
N GLU A 52 -8.17 11.03 15.48
CA GLU A 52 -7.00 10.56 14.74
C GLU A 52 -7.22 10.66 13.22
N ALA A 53 -8.45 10.38 12.76
CA ALA A 53 -8.83 10.52 11.36
C ALA A 53 -8.83 11.98 10.89
N GLU A 54 -9.30 12.91 11.73
CA GLU A 54 -9.22 14.36 11.45
C GLU A 54 -7.77 14.86 11.40
N THR A 55 -6.93 14.37 12.31
CA THR A 55 -5.50 14.71 12.36
C THR A 55 -4.79 14.25 11.08
N LEU A 56 -5.03 13.01 10.66
CA LEU A 56 -4.50 12.47 9.40
C LEU A 56 -5.00 13.26 8.18
N LYS A 57 -6.28 13.64 8.14
CA LYS A 57 -6.81 14.49 7.06
C LYS A 57 -6.08 15.83 6.98
N LYS A 58 -5.82 16.49 8.11
CA LYS A 58 -5.09 17.76 8.16
C LYS A 58 -3.66 17.60 7.64
N LEU A 59 -2.92 16.61 8.13
CA LEU A 59 -1.55 16.33 7.71
C LEU A 59 -1.46 16.05 6.20
N VAL A 60 -2.37 15.23 5.66
CA VAL A 60 -2.40 14.91 4.22
C VAL A 60 -2.71 16.14 3.37
N LEU A 61 -3.59 17.04 3.83
CA LEU A 61 -3.90 18.28 3.12
C LEU A 61 -2.73 19.25 3.12
N GLU A 62 -2.01 19.37 4.24
CA GLU A 62 -0.82 20.20 4.35
C GLU A 62 0.32 19.67 3.46
N ASP A 63 0.57 18.37 3.51
CA ASP A 63 1.63 17.75 2.71
C ASP A 63 1.33 17.81 1.21
N ARG A 64 0.05 17.65 0.79
CA ARG A 64 -0.38 17.88 -0.60
C ARG A 64 -0.17 19.31 -1.08
N LYS A 65 -0.31 20.31 -0.19
CA LYS A 65 -0.01 21.70 -0.53
C LYS A 65 1.50 21.89 -0.73
N ASN A 66 2.31 21.33 0.16
CA ASN A 66 3.77 21.41 0.08
C ASN A 66 4.33 20.68 -1.15
N TRP A 67 3.74 19.55 -1.54
CA TRP A 67 4.12 18.83 -2.75
C TRP A 67 3.91 19.66 -4.02
N LYS A 68 2.77 20.34 -4.13
CA LYS A 68 2.50 21.23 -5.28
C LYS A 68 3.48 22.39 -5.37
N VAL A 69 3.99 22.89 -4.23
CA VAL A 69 4.97 23.99 -4.23
C VAL A 69 6.33 23.52 -4.75
N ARG A 70 6.72 22.26 -4.52
CA ARG A 70 8.00 21.70 -5.01
C ARG A 70 8.05 21.43 -6.52
N GLU A 71 6.91 21.28 -7.20
CA GLU A 71 6.90 21.15 -8.67
C GLU A 71 7.08 22.49 -9.41
N PHE A 72 7.07 23.61 -8.70
CA PHE A 72 7.20 24.96 -9.27
C PHE A 72 8.37 25.79 -8.70
N ALA A 73 9.32 25.15 -8.02
CA ALA A 73 10.58 25.75 -7.56
C ALA A 73 11.77 24.99 -8.14
#